data_AF-A0ABD1QDM6-F1
#
_entry.id   AF-A0ABD1QDM6-F1
#
_cell.length_a   1.000
_cell.length_b   1.000
_cell.length_c   1.000
_cell.angle_alpha   90.00
_cell.angle_beta   90.00
_cell.angle_gamma   90.00
#
_symmetry.space_group_name_H-M   'P 1'
#
loop_
_entity.id
_entity.type
_entity.pdbx_description
1 polymer ?
#
loop_
_entity_poly.entity_id
_entity_poly.type
_entity_poly.pdbx_seq_one_letter_code
_entity_poly.pdbx_strand_id
1 'polypeptide(L)'
;MNCKMEEFHKVNPQAKKKGFGRLFRSPTLFEDVIKSILLCNCSWTRSLQMAKALCDLQFKLSTPKRKRGCRNNTQLIPSGNFPTPRELVSLNDKTLNQRCNLGYRASNILRLAQQIQNGTLKLSAFEENYDLQSTEELYRKLLSIKGFGPFACANVMMCIGFYQKIPVDTETIKHLKEVHGMKFPTKRATTVQIYDKYEPFQCLAYWMERVDYYEKRFGKLSELPPSNYGNVTGSYIGPRDSEGKVEE
;
A
#
# COMPACT_ATOMS: atom_id res chain seq x y z
N MET A 1 0.69 -21.11 -2.08
CA MET A 1 1.70 -20.02 -1.92
C MET A 1 3.14 -20.49 -2.12
N ASN A 2 3.57 -21.63 -1.55
CA ASN A 2 4.98 -22.09 -1.67
C ASN A 2 5.47 -22.31 -3.11
N CYS A 3 4.64 -22.86 -4.01
CA CYS A 3 5.00 -23.09 -5.42
C CYS A 3 5.45 -21.81 -6.17
N LYS A 4 4.73 -20.70 -5.97
CA LYS A 4 5.06 -19.40 -6.57
C LYS A 4 6.39 -18.83 -6.08
N MET A 5 6.80 -19.13 -4.84
CA MET A 5 8.05 -18.64 -4.28
C MET A 5 9.26 -19.36 -4.89
N GLU A 6 9.18 -20.68 -5.04
CA GLU A 6 10.23 -21.46 -5.70
C GLU A 6 10.40 -21.05 -7.17
N GLU A 7 9.29 -20.83 -7.87
CA GLU A 7 9.29 -20.28 -9.24
C GLU A 7 9.95 -18.91 -9.31
N PHE A 8 9.60 -17.99 -8.40
CA PHE A 8 10.25 -16.69 -8.33
C PHE A 8 11.76 -16.81 -8.07
N HIS A 9 12.17 -17.70 -7.17
CA HIS A 9 13.58 -17.95 -6.86
C HIS A 9 14.37 -18.58 -8.01
N LYS A 10 13.71 -19.31 -8.92
CA LYS A 10 14.32 -19.82 -10.16
C LYS A 10 14.64 -18.67 -11.13
N VAL A 11 13.71 -17.73 -11.32
CA VAL A 11 13.91 -16.58 -12.22
C VAL A 11 14.72 -15.44 -11.58
N ASN A 12 14.82 -15.42 -10.24
CA ASN A 12 15.62 -14.46 -9.49
C ASN A 12 16.44 -15.14 -8.37
N PRO A 13 17.61 -15.72 -8.69
CA PRO A 13 18.45 -16.41 -7.71
C PRO A 13 18.96 -15.51 -6.57
N GLN A 14 19.05 -14.19 -6.78
CA GLN A 14 19.43 -13.25 -5.73
C GLN A 14 18.34 -13.13 -4.66
N ALA A 15 17.06 -13.17 -5.06
CA ALA A 15 15.95 -13.21 -4.12
C ALA A 15 16.03 -14.46 -3.21
N LYS A 16 16.41 -15.62 -3.77
CA LYS A 16 16.63 -16.85 -2.99
C LYS A 16 17.70 -16.67 -1.92
N LYS A 17 18.86 -16.10 -2.28
CA LYS A 17 19.97 -15.84 -1.35
C LYS A 17 19.56 -14.93 -0.19
N LYS A 18 18.69 -13.95 -0.46
CA LYS A 18 18.18 -12.99 0.53
C LYS A 18 16.98 -13.51 1.33
N GLY A 19 16.40 -14.66 0.96
CA GLY A 19 15.11 -15.11 1.51
C GLY A 19 13.93 -14.19 1.14
N PHE A 20 14.05 -13.38 0.07
CA PHE A 20 13.02 -12.44 -0.36
C PHE A 20 11.95 -13.13 -1.22
N GLY A 21 10.70 -12.68 -1.13
CA GLY A 21 9.62 -13.20 -1.98
C GLY A 21 8.22 -13.17 -1.37
N ARG A 22 8.06 -12.62 -0.16
CA ARG A 22 6.77 -12.47 0.51
C ARG A 22 6.48 -10.99 0.69
N LEU A 23 5.26 -10.59 0.34
CA LEU A 23 4.74 -9.25 0.62
C LEU A 23 3.71 -9.35 1.75
N PHE A 24 3.65 -8.31 2.57
CA PHE A 24 2.63 -8.20 3.61
C PHE A 24 1.25 -7.99 2.98
N ARG A 25 0.25 -8.60 3.62
CA ARG A 25 -1.17 -8.44 3.32
C ARG A 25 -1.87 -8.01 4.61
N SER A 26 -2.85 -7.12 4.49
CA SER A 26 -3.68 -6.76 5.64
C SER A 26 -4.58 -7.94 6.06
N PRO A 27 -5.14 -7.93 7.28
CA PRO A 27 -6.08 -8.97 7.73
C PRO A 27 -7.31 -9.16 6.83
N THR A 28 -7.68 -8.15 6.04
CA THR A 28 -8.78 -8.25 5.07
C THR A 28 -8.39 -7.64 3.72
N LEU A 29 -8.91 -8.20 2.62
CA LEU A 29 -8.75 -7.60 1.29
C LEU A 29 -9.41 -6.20 1.21
N PHE A 30 -10.47 -5.97 1.99
CA PHE A 30 -11.08 -4.66 2.10
C PHE A 30 -10.09 -3.61 2.57
N GLU A 31 -9.31 -3.90 3.61
CA GLU A 31 -8.29 -2.99 4.12
C GLU A 31 -7.19 -2.69 3.09
N ASP A 32 -6.70 -3.71 2.38
CA ASP A 32 -5.71 -3.52 1.29
C ASP A 32 -6.26 -2.64 0.16
N VAL A 33 -7.53 -2.84 -0.20
CA VAL A 33 -8.25 -2.02 -1.18
C VAL A 33 -8.33 -0.57 -0.72
N ILE A 34 -8.77 -0.30 0.52
CA ILE A 34 -8.89 1.07 1.00
C ILE A 34 -7.51 1.72 1.09
N LYS A 35 -6.49 1.04 1.62
CA LYS A 35 -5.11 1.55 1.66
C LYS A 35 -4.58 1.87 0.26
N SER A 36 -4.93 1.08 -0.75
CA SER A 36 -4.59 1.38 -2.16
C SER A 36 -5.21 2.69 -2.66
N ILE A 37 -6.45 3.00 -2.25
CA ILE A 37 -7.10 4.30 -2.54
C ILE A 37 -6.39 5.44 -1.79
N LEU A 38 -5.99 5.21 -0.54
CA LEU A 38 -5.30 6.23 0.28
C LEU A 38 -3.94 6.64 -0.31
N LEU A 39 -3.22 5.70 -0.91
CA LEU A 39 -1.93 5.93 -1.58
C LEU A 39 -2.05 6.79 -2.84
N CYS A 40 -3.20 6.79 -3.52
CA CYS A 40 -3.36 7.49 -4.80
C CYS A 40 -3.22 9.00 -4.60
N ASN A 41 -2.35 9.68 -5.37
CA ASN A 41 -2.17 11.14 -5.36
C ASN A 41 -2.00 11.72 -3.93
N CYS A 42 -1.14 11.12 -3.14
CA CYS A 42 -0.90 11.52 -1.77
C CYS A 42 0.57 11.30 -1.37
N SER A 43 1.05 12.06 -0.38
CA SER A 43 2.33 11.73 0.24
C SER A 43 2.17 10.50 1.14
N TRP A 44 3.28 9.83 1.39
CA TRP A 44 3.30 8.67 2.29
C TRP A 44 2.87 9.04 3.71
N THR A 45 3.41 10.11 4.28
CA THR A 45 2.99 10.63 5.59
C THR A 45 1.48 10.86 5.65
N ARG A 46 0.90 11.43 4.59
CA ARG A 46 -0.53 11.67 4.56
C ARG A 46 -1.34 10.37 4.45
N SER A 47 -0.85 9.39 3.70
CA SER A 47 -1.48 8.06 3.61
C SER A 47 -1.51 7.37 4.97
N LEU A 48 -0.41 7.44 5.73
CA LEU A 48 -0.33 6.94 7.11
C LEU A 48 -1.32 7.63 8.04
N GLN A 49 -1.42 8.96 7.96
CA GLN A 49 -2.38 9.74 8.76
C GLN A 49 -3.83 9.34 8.47
N MET A 50 -4.19 9.18 7.19
CA MET A 50 -5.55 8.75 6.80
C MET A 50 -5.85 7.33 7.29
N ALA A 51 -4.90 6.39 7.17
CA ALA A 51 -5.06 5.03 7.67
C ALA A 51 -5.25 5.00 9.19
N LYS A 52 -4.41 5.73 9.94
CA LYS A 52 -4.55 5.87 11.39
C LYS A 52 -5.91 6.46 11.78
N ALA A 53 -6.36 7.50 11.07
CA ALA A 53 -7.64 8.15 11.38
C ALA A 53 -8.85 7.23 11.14
N LEU A 54 -8.77 6.28 10.20
CA LEU A 54 -9.78 5.23 10.03
C LEU A 54 -9.80 4.26 11.21
N CYS A 55 -8.64 3.84 11.72
CA CYS A 55 -8.56 3.01 12.93
C CYS A 55 -9.09 3.73 14.18
N ASP A 56 -8.75 5.02 14.34
CA ASP A 56 -9.25 5.85 15.44
C ASP A 56 -10.77 6.07 15.33
N LEU A 57 -11.32 6.14 14.11
CA LEU A 57 -12.76 6.17 13.87
C LEU A 57 -13.42 4.88 14.32
N GLN A 58 -12.88 3.72 13.91
CA GLN A 58 -13.41 2.41 14.26
C GLN A 58 -13.47 2.23 15.78
N PHE A 59 -12.42 2.63 16.51
CA PHE A 59 -12.42 2.63 17.96
C PHE A 59 -13.61 3.40 18.54
N LYS A 60 -13.85 4.62 18.04
CA LYS A 60 -14.97 5.48 18.49
C LYS A 60 -16.34 4.90 18.17
N LEU A 61 -16.48 4.15 17.07
CA LEU A 61 -17.72 3.46 16.69
C LEU A 61 -17.98 2.23 17.58
N SER A 62 -16.91 1.53 17.99
CA SER A 62 -16.99 0.33 18.81
C SER A 62 -17.13 0.60 20.31
N THR A 63 -16.66 1.76 20.81
CA THR A 63 -16.78 2.09 22.23
C THR A 63 -18.21 2.53 22.57
N PRO A 64 -18.86 1.92 23.57
CA PRO A 64 -20.08 2.47 24.15
C PRO A 64 -19.81 3.90 24.64
N LYS A 65 -20.80 4.80 24.54
CA LYS A 65 -20.71 6.14 25.14
C LYS A 65 -20.42 5.97 26.63
N ARG A 66 -19.16 6.14 27.06
CA ARG A 66 -18.79 6.02 28.48
C ARG A 66 -19.65 7.01 29.27
N LYS A 67 -20.26 6.56 30.37
CA LYS A 67 -20.72 7.48 31.43
C LYS A 67 -19.50 8.32 31.85
N ARG A 68 -19.67 9.65 31.92
CA ARG A 68 -18.65 10.58 32.42
C ARG A 68 -18.13 10.05 33.77
N GLY A 69 -16.89 9.59 33.87
CA GLY A 69 -16.32 9.19 35.16
C GLY A 69 -15.09 8.27 35.17
N CYS A 70 -14.92 7.35 34.22
CA CYS A 70 -13.82 6.37 34.32
C CYS A 70 -12.58 6.81 33.52
N ARG A 71 -11.59 7.41 34.19
CA ARG A 71 -10.22 7.57 33.67
C ARG A 71 -9.47 6.25 33.90
N ASN A 72 -9.19 5.52 32.83
CA ASN A 72 -8.22 4.42 32.91
C ASN A 72 -6.85 5.01 32.58
N ASN A 73 -5.92 4.84 33.51
CA ASN A 73 -4.53 5.30 33.45
C ASN A 73 -3.69 4.31 32.64
N THR A 74 -3.93 4.23 31.33
CA THR A 74 -3.11 3.44 30.42
C THR A 74 -2.57 4.38 29.35
N GLN A 75 -1.25 4.59 29.34
CA GLN A 75 -0.54 5.49 28.41
C GLN A 75 -0.55 5.01 26.94
N LEU A 76 -1.19 3.88 26.64
CA LEU A 76 -1.39 3.44 25.26
C LEU A 76 -2.58 4.20 24.67
N ILE A 77 -2.32 5.02 23.65
CA ILE A 77 -3.38 5.64 22.84
C ILE A 77 -4.21 4.49 22.25
N PRO A 78 -5.49 4.33 22.64
CA PRO A 78 -6.31 3.27 22.09
C PRO A 78 -6.47 3.50 20.59
N SER A 79 -5.99 2.56 19.77
CA SER A 79 -6.28 2.52 18.34
C SER A 79 -7.21 1.37 18.06
N GLY A 80 -8.21 1.60 17.20
CA GLY A 80 -9.16 0.57 16.80
C GLY A 80 -8.58 -0.33 15.72
N ASN A 81 -9.37 -1.31 15.33
CA ASN A 81 -9.11 -2.08 14.12
C ASN A 81 -9.35 -1.19 12.87
N PHE A 82 -8.95 -1.67 11.70
CA PHE A 82 -9.43 -1.05 10.48
C PHE A 82 -10.96 -1.22 10.35
N PRO A 83 -11.72 -0.19 9.96
CA PRO A 83 -13.18 -0.27 9.92
C PRO A 83 -13.67 -1.26 8.87
N THR A 84 -14.74 -1.97 9.19
CA THR A 84 -15.44 -2.87 8.27
C THR A 84 -16.34 -2.09 7.30
N PRO A 85 -16.75 -2.69 6.16
CA PRO A 85 -17.75 -2.08 5.28
C PRO A 85 -19.04 -1.71 6.02
N ARG A 86 -19.52 -2.59 6.91
CA ARG A 86 -20.74 -2.39 7.71
C ARG A 86 -20.65 -1.16 8.63
N GLU A 87 -19.51 -0.93 9.26
CA GLU A 87 -19.30 0.25 10.10
C GLU A 87 -19.28 1.53 9.26
N LEU A 88 -18.67 1.49 8.06
CA LEU A 88 -18.56 2.66 7.19
C LEU A 88 -19.89 3.09 6.56
N VAL A 89 -20.75 2.15 6.12
CA VAL A 89 -22.05 2.49 5.52
C VAL A 89 -23.01 3.20 6.49
N SER A 90 -22.75 3.12 7.79
CA SER A 90 -23.52 3.86 8.80
C SER A 90 -23.23 5.38 8.79
N LEU A 91 -22.20 5.81 8.06
CA LEU A 91 -21.72 7.19 7.99
C LEU A 91 -22.09 7.84 6.65
N ASN A 92 -22.10 9.16 6.63
CA ASN A 92 -22.15 9.95 5.40
C ASN A 92 -20.79 10.59 5.09
N ASP A 93 -20.63 11.07 3.85
CA ASP A 93 -19.41 11.71 3.34
C ASP A 93 -18.87 12.79 4.26
N LYS A 94 -19.75 13.70 4.72
CA LYS A 94 -19.38 14.81 5.59
C LYS A 94 -18.79 14.31 6.91
N THR A 95 -19.41 13.32 7.52
CA THR A 95 -18.96 12.75 8.80
C THR A 95 -17.63 12.02 8.64
N LEU A 96 -17.49 11.21 7.59
CA LEU A 96 -16.26 10.48 7.32
C LEU A 96 -15.09 11.44 7.04
N ASN A 97 -15.31 12.49 6.25
CA ASN A 97 -14.28 13.49 5.97
C ASN A 97 -13.94 14.34 7.20
N GLN A 98 -14.93 14.74 8.01
CA GLN A 98 -14.66 15.49 9.24
C GLN A 98 -13.80 14.69 10.23
N ARG A 99 -13.97 13.37 10.28
CA ARG A 99 -13.25 12.51 11.23
C ARG A 99 -11.91 12.00 10.72
N CYS A 100 -11.80 11.74 9.42
CA CYS A 100 -10.63 11.06 8.83
C CYS A 100 -9.88 11.89 7.79
N ASN A 101 -10.42 13.04 7.38
CA ASN A 101 -9.80 13.97 6.44
C ASN A 101 -9.36 13.28 5.12
N LEU A 102 -10.26 12.52 4.49
CA LEU A 102 -9.94 11.69 3.31
C LEU A 102 -10.04 12.49 1.99
N GLY A 103 -10.65 13.68 2.03
CA GLY A 103 -10.92 14.52 0.86
C GLY A 103 -11.89 13.84 -0.10
N TYR A 104 -11.57 13.88 -1.40
CA TYR A 104 -12.40 13.26 -2.44
C TYR A 104 -12.55 11.73 -2.28
N ARG A 105 -11.64 11.08 -1.54
CA ARG A 105 -11.61 9.62 -1.35
C ARG A 105 -12.78 9.12 -0.50
N ALA A 106 -13.32 9.92 0.42
CA ALA A 106 -14.43 9.52 1.29
C ALA A 106 -15.62 8.96 0.50
N SER A 107 -16.01 9.66 -0.57
CA SER A 107 -17.14 9.27 -1.41
C SER A 107 -16.94 7.93 -2.12
N ASN A 108 -15.72 7.67 -2.58
CA ASN A 108 -15.35 6.39 -3.21
C ASN A 108 -15.34 5.25 -2.19
N ILE A 109 -14.83 5.51 -0.99
CA ILE A 109 -14.75 4.54 0.11
C ILE A 109 -16.17 4.15 0.58
N LEU A 110 -17.06 5.12 0.80
CA LEU A 110 -18.44 4.86 1.21
C LEU A 110 -19.22 4.12 0.12
N ARG A 111 -19.04 4.50 -1.15
CA ARG A 111 -19.64 3.78 -2.28
C ARG A 111 -19.18 2.33 -2.33
N LEU A 112 -17.89 2.08 -2.18
CA LEU A 112 -17.34 0.73 -2.15
C LEU A 112 -17.92 -0.08 -0.98
N ALA A 113 -17.94 0.50 0.22
CA ALA A 113 -18.52 -0.13 1.40
C ALA A 113 -20.00 -0.50 1.17
N GLN A 114 -20.76 0.38 0.52
CA GLN A 114 -22.17 0.13 0.16
C GLN A 114 -22.32 -1.02 -0.84
N GLN A 115 -21.49 -1.05 -1.90
CA GLN A 115 -21.50 -2.12 -2.90
C GLN A 115 -21.12 -3.48 -2.31
N ILE A 116 -20.25 -3.50 -1.30
CA ILE A 116 -19.91 -4.74 -0.59
C ILE A 116 -21.06 -5.15 0.31
N GLN A 117 -21.61 -4.22 1.09
CA GLN A 117 -22.67 -4.49 2.06
C GLN A 117 -23.97 -4.96 1.39
N ASN A 118 -24.30 -4.44 0.21
CA ASN A 118 -25.48 -4.84 -0.56
C ASN A 118 -25.23 -6.04 -1.49
N GLY A 119 -24.00 -6.59 -1.52
CA GLY A 119 -23.63 -7.76 -2.30
C GLY A 119 -23.38 -7.52 -3.80
N THR A 120 -23.42 -6.27 -4.28
CA THR A 120 -23.11 -5.94 -5.69
C THR A 120 -21.63 -6.19 -6.01
N LEU A 121 -20.74 -6.04 -5.02
CA LEU A 121 -19.32 -6.39 -5.13
C LEU A 121 -18.96 -7.41 -4.06
N LYS A 122 -18.52 -8.60 -4.47
CA LYS A 122 -18.04 -9.65 -3.56
C LYS A 122 -16.53 -9.76 -3.63
N LEU A 123 -15.83 -9.16 -2.66
CA LEU A 123 -14.36 -9.20 -2.60
C LEU A 123 -13.80 -10.60 -2.37
N SER A 124 -14.53 -11.50 -1.71
CA SER A 124 -14.08 -12.89 -1.50
C SER A 124 -13.86 -13.64 -2.82
N ALA A 125 -14.65 -13.32 -3.85
CA ALA A 125 -14.46 -13.87 -5.19
C ALA A 125 -13.15 -13.40 -5.86
N PHE A 126 -12.48 -12.38 -5.30
CA PHE A 126 -11.14 -11.93 -5.70
C PHE A 126 -10.02 -12.65 -4.93
N GLU A 127 -10.36 -13.64 -4.09
CA GLU A 127 -9.41 -14.54 -3.43
C GLU A 127 -9.55 -16.02 -3.86
N GLU A 128 -10.52 -16.37 -4.70
CA GLU A 128 -10.83 -17.73 -5.17
C GLU A 128 -10.17 -18.07 -6.54
N ASN A 129 -9.42 -19.19 -6.60
CA ASN A 129 -8.89 -19.91 -7.80
C ASN A 129 -8.42 -19.09 -9.02
N TYR A 130 -7.10 -19.11 -9.30
CA TYR A 130 -6.51 -18.27 -10.34
C TYR A 130 -5.53 -18.98 -11.27
N ASP A 131 -5.94 -19.08 -12.54
CA ASP A 131 -5.05 -19.19 -13.69
C ASP A 131 -4.73 -17.80 -14.28
N LEU A 132 -3.98 -17.74 -15.39
CA LEU A 132 -3.60 -16.46 -16.01
C LEU A 132 -4.78 -15.71 -16.65
N GLN A 133 -5.78 -16.41 -17.21
CA GLN A 133 -6.94 -15.78 -17.85
C GLN A 133 -7.84 -15.11 -16.82
N SER A 134 -8.07 -15.77 -15.70
CA SER A 134 -8.78 -15.21 -14.54
C SER A 134 -8.05 -14.00 -13.93
N THR A 135 -6.74 -13.88 -14.10
CA THR A 135 -5.94 -12.73 -13.63
C THR A 135 -6.24 -11.43 -14.40
N GLU A 136 -6.34 -11.47 -15.73
CA GLU A 136 -6.66 -10.27 -16.54
C GLU A 136 -8.15 -9.88 -16.42
N GLU A 137 -9.04 -10.86 -16.26
CA GLU A 137 -10.44 -10.60 -15.91
C GLU A 137 -10.58 -9.91 -14.55
N LEU A 138 -9.84 -10.39 -13.55
CA LEU A 138 -9.80 -9.77 -12.23
C LEU A 138 -9.28 -8.33 -12.30
N TYR A 139 -8.22 -8.09 -13.06
CA TYR A 139 -7.71 -6.74 -13.27
C TYR A 139 -8.76 -5.82 -13.93
N ARG A 140 -9.49 -6.30 -14.95
CA ARG A 140 -10.60 -5.54 -15.57
C ARG A 140 -11.73 -5.25 -14.59
N LYS A 141 -12.09 -6.21 -13.74
CA LYS A 141 -13.09 -6.03 -12.67
C LYS A 141 -12.63 -4.95 -11.69
N LEU A 142 -11.39 -4.99 -11.21
CA LEU A 142 -10.82 -3.97 -10.32
C LEU A 142 -10.82 -2.58 -10.98
N LEU A 143 -10.43 -2.49 -12.25
CA LEU A 143 -10.38 -1.23 -12.99
C LEU A 143 -11.76 -0.59 -13.20
N SER A 144 -12.82 -1.40 -13.21
CA SER A 144 -14.20 -0.90 -13.30
C SER A 144 -14.70 -0.24 -12.00
N ILE A 145 -14.01 -0.44 -10.87
CA ILE A 145 -14.38 0.15 -9.59
C ILE A 145 -14.05 1.65 -9.61
N LYS A 146 -15.03 2.50 -9.29
CA LYS A 146 -14.81 3.95 -9.26
C LYS A 146 -13.70 4.31 -8.27
N GLY A 147 -12.72 5.09 -8.75
CA GLY A 147 -11.55 5.49 -7.98
C GLY A 147 -10.35 4.56 -8.12
N PHE A 148 -10.48 3.46 -8.87
CA PHE A 148 -9.37 2.57 -9.19
C PHE A 148 -8.76 2.95 -10.53
N GLY A 149 -7.51 3.39 -10.49
CA GLY A 149 -6.65 3.46 -11.65
C GLY A 149 -5.68 2.27 -11.71
N PRO A 150 -4.83 2.20 -12.76
CA PRO A 150 -3.83 1.14 -12.91
C PRO A 150 -2.95 0.93 -11.68
N PHE A 151 -2.56 2.03 -11.00
CA PHE A 151 -1.77 1.98 -9.77
C PHE A 151 -2.50 1.28 -8.62
N ALA A 152 -3.75 1.65 -8.34
CA ALA A 152 -4.53 1.04 -7.27
C ALA A 152 -4.80 -0.44 -7.57
N CYS A 153 -5.13 -0.75 -8.83
CA CYS A 153 -5.34 -2.14 -9.26
C CYS A 153 -4.09 -2.99 -9.05
N ALA A 154 -2.91 -2.51 -9.48
CA ALA A 154 -1.65 -3.24 -9.29
C ALA A 154 -1.31 -3.47 -7.80
N ASN A 155 -1.58 -2.49 -6.93
CA ASN A 155 -1.42 -2.68 -5.48
C ASN A 155 -2.33 -3.77 -4.92
N VAL A 156 -3.60 -3.79 -5.32
CA VAL A 156 -4.54 -4.83 -4.88
C VAL A 156 -4.13 -6.21 -5.42
N MET A 157 -3.75 -6.28 -6.70
CA MET A 157 -3.28 -7.52 -7.35
C MET A 157 -2.07 -8.13 -6.63
N MET A 158 -1.08 -7.32 -6.22
CA MET A 158 0.07 -7.86 -5.49
C MET A 158 -0.30 -8.35 -4.08
N CYS A 159 -1.24 -7.71 -3.39
CA CYS A 159 -1.72 -8.15 -2.07
C CYS A 159 -2.43 -9.52 -2.11
N ILE A 160 -3.04 -9.86 -3.24
CA ILE A 160 -3.70 -11.16 -3.47
C ILE A 160 -2.79 -12.18 -4.19
N GLY A 161 -1.53 -11.83 -4.49
CA GLY A 161 -0.52 -12.76 -5.01
C GLY A 161 -0.37 -12.79 -6.53
N PHE A 162 -0.76 -11.74 -7.24
CA PHE A 162 -0.47 -11.50 -8.66
C PHE A 162 0.58 -10.41 -8.81
N TYR A 163 1.71 -10.79 -9.39
CA TYR A 163 2.92 -9.97 -9.40
C TYR A 163 3.28 -9.46 -10.80
N GLN A 164 2.41 -9.66 -11.79
CA GLN A 164 2.70 -9.31 -13.19
C GLN A 164 2.73 -7.80 -13.44
N LYS A 165 2.03 -7.02 -12.61
CA LYS A 165 1.90 -5.57 -12.77
C LYS A 165 2.57 -4.85 -11.61
N ILE A 166 3.45 -3.91 -11.94
CA ILE A 166 4.12 -3.02 -10.98
C ILE A 166 3.20 -1.83 -10.68
N PRO A 167 2.96 -1.47 -9.39
CA PRO A 167 2.22 -0.25 -9.05
C PRO A 167 3.08 0.99 -9.30
N VAL A 168 3.06 1.50 -10.54
CA VAL A 168 3.92 2.62 -10.96
C VAL A 168 3.41 3.98 -10.48
N ASP A 169 4.23 4.65 -9.67
CA ASP A 169 4.03 5.99 -9.13
C ASP A 169 5.28 6.88 -9.31
N THR A 170 5.33 8.01 -8.60
CA THR A 170 6.48 8.93 -8.64
C THR A 170 7.74 8.34 -8.01
N GLU A 171 7.61 7.53 -6.94
CA GLU A 171 8.75 6.83 -6.34
C GLU A 171 9.31 5.76 -7.27
N THR A 172 8.45 5.12 -8.06
CA THR A 172 8.87 4.20 -9.13
C THR A 172 9.72 4.95 -10.15
N ILE A 173 9.27 6.12 -10.62
CA ILE A 173 10.05 6.95 -11.54
C ILE A 173 11.39 7.35 -10.94
N LYS A 174 11.42 7.73 -9.66
CA LYS A 174 12.65 8.05 -8.93
C LYS A 174 13.61 6.85 -8.88
N HIS A 175 13.10 5.67 -8.53
CA HIS A 175 13.87 4.42 -8.51
C HIS A 175 14.52 4.13 -9.87
N LEU A 176 13.76 4.27 -10.96
CA LEU A 176 14.28 4.04 -12.32
C LEU A 176 15.40 5.03 -12.69
N LYS A 177 15.33 6.28 -12.20
CA LYS A 177 16.39 7.27 -12.40
C LYS A 177 17.64 6.94 -11.59
N GLU A 178 17.49 6.68 -10.29
CA GLU A 178 18.62 6.58 -9.37
C GLU A 178 19.28 5.20 -9.36
N VAL A 179 18.53 4.12 -9.61
CA VAL A 179 19.05 2.75 -9.59
C VAL A 179 19.41 2.25 -10.98
N HIS A 180 18.61 2.63 -11.99
CA HIS A 180 18.77 2.15 -13.37
C HIS A 180 19.35 3.22 -14.32
N GLY A 181 19.65 4.44 -13.82
CA GLY A 181 20.29 5.50 -14.62
C GLY A 181 19.41 6.07 -15.74
N MET A 182 18.10 5.84 -15.71
CA MET A 182 17.19 6.24 -16.79
C MET A 182 16.97 7.75 -16.80
N LYS A 183 17.33 8.44 -17.87
CA LYS A 183 17.17 9.91 -17.97
C LYS A 183 15.70 10.35 -18.05
N PHE A 184 14.94 9.70 -18.94
CA PHE A 184 13.52 10.01 -19.21
C PHE A 184 12.67 8.75 -19.14
N PRO A 185 12.52 8.13 -17.95
CA PRO A 185 11.75 6.91 -17.81
C PRO A 185 10.27 7.18 -18.14
N THR A 186 9.72 6.39 -19.05
CA THR A 186 8.27 6.32 -19.22
C THR A 186 7.75 5.26 -18.26
N LYS A 187 6.63 5.55 -17.58
CA LYS A 187 6.09 4.68 -16.51
C LYS A 187 6.01 3.20 -16.91
N ARG A 188 5.47 2.92 -18.10
CA ARG A 188 5.19 1.55 -18.57
C ARG A 188 6.34 0.93 -19.36
N ALA A 189 6.88 1.61 -20.38
CA ALA A 189 7.87 0.97 -21.25
C ALA A 189 9.18 0.69 -20.51
N THR A 190 9.62 1.59 -19.64
CA THR A 190 10.85 1.41 -18.87
C THR A 190 10.73 0.30 -17.82
N THR A 191 9.58 0.17 -17.16
CA THR A 191 9.36 -0.92 -16.20
C THR A 191 9.29 -2.29 -16.88
N VAL A 192 8.66 -2.37 -18.06
CA VAL A 192 8.70 -3.58 -18.90
C VAL A 192 10.15 -3.91 -19.27
N GLN A 193 10.89 -2.98 -19.86
CA GLN A 193 12.28 -3.21 -20.30
C GLN A 193 13.17 -3.81 -19.19
N ILE A 194 13.01 -3.38 -17.94
CA ILE A 194 13.86 -3.83 -16.83
C ILE A 194 13.36 -5.14 -16.21
N TYR A 195 12.04 -5.26 -16.01
CA TYR A 195 11.48 -6.31 -15.15
C TYR A 195 10.83 -7.47 -15.91
N ASP A 196 10.59 -7.39 -17.22
CA ASP A 196 9.86 -8.43 -17.96
C ASP A 196 10.53 -9.81 -17.92
N LYS A 197 11.87 -9.83 -17.83
CA LYS A 197 12.65 -11.06 -17.62
C LYS A 197 12.31 -11.85 -16.35
N TYR A 198 11.57 -11.25 -15.42
CA TYR A 198 11.12 -11.89 -14.19
C TYR A 198 9.67 -12.40 -14.28
N GLU A 199 9.04 -12.42 -15.45
CA GLU A 199 7.67 -12.91 -15.61
C GLU A 199 7.45 -14.28 -14.93
N PRO A 200 6.34 -14.48 -14.19
CA PRO A 200 5.24 -13.54 -13.90
C PRO A 200 5.42 -12.75 -12.58
N PHE A 201 6.65 -12.54 -12.12
CA PHE A 201 7.04 -11.98 -10.82
C PHE A 201 7.67 -10.58 -10.89
N GLN A 202 7.35 -9.80 -11.94
CA GLN A 202 7.90 -8.46 -12.18
C GLN A 202 7.83 -7.55 -10.93
N CYS A 203 6.68 -7.55 -10.25
CA CYS A 203 6.43 -6.77 -9.04
C CYS A 203 7.28 -7.21 -7.84
N LEU A 204 7.54 -8.51 -7.66
CA LEU A 204 8.41 -8.98 -6.58
C LEU A 204 9.87 -8.58 -6.81
N ALA A 205 10.36 -8.70 -8.05
CA ALA A 205 11.71 -8.27 -8.40
C ALA A 205 11.89 -6.75 -8.16
N TYR A 206 10.91 -5.96 -8.59
CA TYR A 206 10.85 -4.53 -8.33
C TYR A 206 10.86 -4.20 -6.82
N TRP A 207 10.04 -4.89 -6.02
CA TRP A 207 9.99 -4.66 -4.57
C TRP A 207 11.29 -5.04 -3.87
N MET A 208 11.96 -6.12 -4.29
CA MET A 208 13.26 -6.50 -3.75
C MET A 208 14.28 -5.37 -3.93
N GLU A 209 14.38 -4.81 -5.14
CA GLU A 209 15.28 -3.69 -5.42
C GLU A 209 14.89 -2.43 -4.65
N ARG A 210 13.59 -2.18 -4.44
CA ARG A 210 13.13 -1.03 -3.66
C ARG A 210 13.45 -1.16 -2.18
N VAL A 211 13.27 -2.34 -1.59
CA VAL A 211 13.66 -2.59 -0.21
C VAL A 211 15.16 -2.37 -0.06
N ASP A 212 15.96 -2.96 -0.95
CA ASP A 212 17.42 -2.74 -0.97
C ASP A 212 17.79 -1.24 -1.09
N TYR A 213 17.10 -0.51 -1.96
CA TYR A 213 17.32 0.92 -2.18
C TYR A 213 17.07 1.75 -0.92
N TYR A 214 15.99 1.47 -0.20
CA TYR A 214 15.66 2.20 1.03
C TYR A 214 16.51 1.74 2.21
N GLU A 215 16.78 0.44 2.34
CA GLU A 215 17.59 -0.07 3.46
C GLU A 215 19.03 0.44 3.41
N LYS A 216 19.58 0.68 2.21
CA LYS A 216 20.88 1.36 2.04
C LYS A 216 20.88 2.80 2.57
N ARG A 217 19.73 3.48 2.63
CA ARG A 217 19.61 4.89 3.04
C ARG A 217 19.16 5.06 4.49
N PHE A 218 18.29 4.19 4.95
CA PHE A 218 17.59 4.33 6.22
C PHE A 218 17.94 3.23 7.24
N GLY A 219 18.81 2.29 6.87
CA GLY A 219 19.00 1.06 7.63
C GLY A 219 17.84 0.08 7.44
N LYS A 220 17.85 -1.03 8.17
CA LYS A 220 16.81 -2.06 8.07
C LYS A 220 15.43 -1.47 8.33
N LEU A 221 14.52 -1.61 7.38
CA LEU A 221 13.18 -1.01 7.49
C LEU A 221 12.36 -1.64 8.61
N SER A 222 12.63 -2.92 8.95
CA SER A 222 12.00 -3.61 10.07
C SER A 222 12.38 -3.05 11.45
N GLU A 223 13.49 -2.34 11.55
CA GLU A 223 14.02 -1.76 12.79
C GLU A 223 13.69 -0.26 12.89
N LEU A 224 12.98 0.29 11.90
CA LEU A 224 12.65 1.70 11.84
C LEU A 224 11.59 2.06 12.91
N PRO A 225 11.80 3.12 13.73
CA PRO A 225 10.80 3.52 14.71
C PRO A 225 9.56 4.12 14.02
N PRO A 226 8.35 3.95 14.58
CA PRO A 226 7.12 4.47 13.98
C PRO A 226 7.12 5.97 13.69
N SER A 227 7.84 6.76 14.51
CA SER A 227 8.02 8.20 14.31
C SER A 227 8.68 8.54 12.97
N ASN A 228 9.45 7.61 12.41
CA ASN A 228 10.24 7.83 11.19
C ASN A 228 9.57 7.26 9.95
N TYR A 229 8.43 6.57 10.07
CA TYR A 229 7.75 5.95 8.92
C TYR A 229 7.43 6.97 7.83
N GLY A 230 6.96 8.16 8.18
CA GLY A 230 6.65 9.22 7.22
C GLY A 230 7.85 9.72 6.41
N ASN A 231 9.08 9.49 6.90
CA ASN A 231 10.29 10.08 6.32
C ASN A 231 11.01 9.17 5.31
N VAL A 232 10.54 7.93 5.13
CA VAL A 232 11.20 6.91 4.28
C VAL A 232 11.05 7.22 2.79
N THR A 233 9.98 7.89 2.40
CA THR A 233 9.65 8.18 0.99
C THR A 233 9.30 9.65 0.82
N GLY A 234 9.50 10.20 -0.38
CA GLY A 234 9.35 11.64 -0.61
C GLY A 234 10.58 12.44 -0.17
N SER A 235 10.62 13.71 -0.57
CA SER A 235 11.80 14.57 -0.78
C SER A 235 12.68 14.94 0.43
N TYR A 236 12.71 14.15 1.51
CA TYR A 236 13.41 14.50 2.76
C TYR A 236 14.87 14.03 2.85
N ILE A 237 15.53 13.78 1.72
CA ILE A 237 16.98 13.59 1.69
C ILE A 237 17.54 14.31 0.46
N GLY A 238 17.84 15.59 0.62
CA GLY A 238 19.09 16.12 0.05
C GLY A 238 20.27 15.56 0.85
N PRO A 239 21.47 15.47 0.27
CA PRO A 239 22.64 14.96 0.98
C PRO A 239 22.85 15.74 2.27
N ARG A 240 22.97 15.03 3.40
CA ARG A 240 23.55 15.61 4.61
C ARG A 240 25.06 15.61 4.43
N ASP A 241 25.55 16.56 3.63
CA ASP A 241 26.94 16.95 3.68
C ASP A 241 27.09 17.90 4.87
N SER A 242 27.29 17.31 6.04
CA SER A 242 27.81 18.03 7.20
C SER A 242 29.16 17.41 7.56
N GLU A 243 30.14 17.62 6.68
CA GLU A 243 31.53 17.68 7.09
C GLU A 243 31.90 19.16 7.16
N GLY A 244 32.05 19.65 8.40
CA GLY A 244 32.55 20.99 8.66
C GLY A 244 33.96 21.13 8.10
N LYS A 245 34.13 22.02 7.13
CA LYS A 245 35.42 22.67 6.91
C LYS A 245 35.50 23.85 7.86
N VAL A 246 36.36 23.70 8.86
CA VAL A 246 36.98 24.82 9.56
C VAL A 246 37.94 25.43 8.54
N GLU A 247 37.62 26.63 8.07
CA GLU A 247 38.57 27.47 7.35
C GLU A 247 39.45 28.19 8.38
N GLU A 248 40.76 28.02 8.21
CA GLU A 248 41.81 28.90 8.73
C GLU A 248 42.28 29.78 7.56
#